data_AF-A0A161M8U4-F1
#
_entry.id   AF-A0A161M8U4-F1
#
_cell.length_a   1.000
_cell.length_b   1.000
_cell.length_c   1.000
_cell.angle_alpha   90.00
_cell.angle_beta   90.00
_cell.angle_gamma   90.00
#
_symmetry.space_group_name_H-M   'P 1'
#
loop_
_entity.id
_entity.type
_entity.pdbx_description
1 polymer ?
#
loop_
_entity_poly.entity_id
_entity_poly.type
_entity_poly.pdbx_seq_one_letter_code
_entity_poly.pdbx_strand_id
1 'polypeptide(L)'
;VLENFRKEEADYIGPSFHTISSTGPHAAITHYIPKPASDRSLSMDEIYLCDSGAQYLDGTTDVTRTVHFGTPTEFQKNCFTRVYQGVVAIATAKFPYGIKGNCLDSLARKPLWDVGLDYKHGTGHGIGSYLFVHEGPMGISWRPYPDDPGLQPNMFLSDEPGYYHEGEFGIRIENIVQIVPAKTLYSMRSSEMNF
;
A
#
# COMPACT_ATOMS: atom_id res chain seq x y z
N VAL A 1 -16.41 -12.82 7.94
CA VAL A 1 -15.51 -14.01 8.05
C VAL A 1 -14.10 -13.58 8.41
N LEU A 2 -13.42 -12.73 7.62
CA LEU A 2 -12.06 -12.27 7.94
C LEU A 2 -11.88 -11.65 9.33
N GLU A 3 -12.80 -10.77 9.74
CA GLU A 3 -12.76 -10.17 11.09
C GLU A 3 -12.86 -11.22 12.22
N ASN A 4 -13.53 -12.35 11.98
CA ASN A 4 -13.64 -13.39 13.00
C ASN A 4 -12.29 -14.06 13.26
N PHE A 5 -11.47 -14.26 12.22
CA PHE A 5 -10.10 -14.76 12.43
C PHE A 5 -9.25 -13.77 13.22
N ARG A 6 -9.41 -12.46 12.99
CA ARG A 6 -8.69 -11.45 13.78
C ARG A 6 -9.14 -11.40 15.25
N LYS A 7 -10.41 -11.67 15.53
CA LYS A 7 -10.94 -11.77 16.90
C LYS A 7 -10.35 -12.92 17.71
N GLU A 8 -9.75 -13.90 17.05
CA GLU A 8 -9.10 -15.04 17.71
C GLU A 8 -7.67 -14.69 18.18
N GLU A 9 -7.07 -13.63 17.63
CA GLU A 9 -5.73 -13.16 17.99
C GLU A 9 -5.73 -12.42 19.34
N ALA A 10 -4.61 -12.51 20.06
CA ALA A 10 -4.43 -11.79 21.31
C ALA A 10 -4.51 -10.28 21.09
N ASP A 11 -4.96 -9.56 22.12
CA ASP A 11 -4.99 -8.09 22.17
C ASP A 11 -5.83 -7.38 21.09
N TYR A 12 -6.68 -8.10 20.35
CA TYR A 12 -7.59 -7.53 19.35
C TYR A 12 -8.59 -6.55 19.97
N ILE A 13 -8.70 -5.36 19.38
CA ILE A 13 -9.64 -4.30 19.80
C ILE A 13 -10.76 -4.09 18.79
N GLY A 14 -10.46 -4.15 17.50
CA GLY A 14 -11.44 -3.86 16.45
C GLY A 14 -10.81 -3.67 15.08
N PRO A 15 -11.60 -3.44 14.04
CA PRO A 15 -11.05 -3.06 12.72
C PRO A 15 -10.40 -1.68 12.78
N SER A 16 -9.29 -1.49 12.09
CA SER A 16 -8.65 -0.16 11.94
C SER A 16 -9.38 0.73 10.91
N PHE A 17 -10.13 0.11 9.99
CA PHE A 17 -11.01 0.73 9.01
C PHE A 17 -12.02 -0.28 8.45
N HIS A 18 -12.99 0.18 7.66
CA HIS A 18 -13.95 -0.72 7.00
C HIS A 18 -13.26 -1.57 5.93
N THR A 19 -13.30 -2.89 6.08
CA THR A 19 -12.73 -3.83 5.10
C THR A 19 -13.32 -3.59 3.70
N ILE A 20 -12.43 -3.40 2.74
CA ILE A 20 -12.75 -3.39 1.31
C ILE A 20 -12.61 -4.83 0.82
N SER A 21 -13.73 -5.45 0.46
CA SER A 21 -13.77 -6.80 -0.10
C SER A 21 -14.48 -6.74 -1.44
N SER A 22 -13.72 -6.87 -2.52
CA SER A 22 -14.17 -6.54 -3.87
C SER A 22 -13.81 -7.62 -4.87
N THR A 23 -14.76 -8.02 -5.73
CA THR A 23 -14.53 -8.94 -6.85
C THR A 23 -14.86 -8.28 -8.18
N GLY A 24 -14.07 -8.61 -9.21
CA GLY A 24 -14.27 -8.13 -10.58
C GLY A 24 -14.37 -6.60 -10.63
N PRO A 25 -15.42 -6.03 -11.26
CA PRO A 25 -15.53 -4.58 -11.46
C PRO A 25 -15.48 -3.74 -10.18
N HIS A 26 -15.87 -4.30 -9.03
CA HIS A 26 -15.80 -3.58 -7.75
C HIS A 26 -14.37 -3.36 -7.28
N ALA A 27 -13.42 -4.21 -7.69
CA ALA A 27 -12.02 -4.05 -7.34
C ALA A 27 -11.41 -2.81 -8.04
N ALA A 28 -11.99 -2.35 -9.16
CA ALA A 28 -11.56 -1.11 -9.83
C ALA A 28 -11.94 0.18 -9.08
N ILE A 29 -12.79 0.09 -8.05
CA ILE A 29 -13.21 1.25 -7.25
C ILE A 29 -12.30 1.33 -6.01
N THR A 30 -11.36 2.29 -6.00
CA THR A 30 -10.29 2.40 -5.00
C THR A 30 -10.77 2.30 -3.55
N HIS A 31 -11.86 3.00 -3.20
CA HIS A 31 -12.49 2.97 -1.86
C HIS A 31 -13.89 2.35 -1.92
N TYR A 32 -14.03 1.19 -2.57
CA TYR A 32 -15.29 0.47 -2.58
C TYR A 32 -15.75 0.12 -1.16
N ILE A 33 -17.04 0.33 -0.88
CA ILE A 33 -17.67 -0.08 0.36
C ILE A 33 -18.72 -1.12 0.01
N PRO A 34 -18.55 -2.39 0.43
CA PRO A 34 -19.55 -3.44 0.21
C PRO A 34 -20.91 -3.04 0.76
N LYS A 35 -21.97 -3.19 -0.04
CA LYS A 35 -23.35 -2.92 0.36
C LYS A 35 -24.23 -4.10 -0.04
N PRO A 36 -25.26 -4.46 0.74
CA PRO A 36 -26.16 -5.57 0.38
C PRO A 36 -26.78 -5.46 -1.02
N ALA A 37 -27.07 -4.22 -1.45
CA ALA A 37 -27.66 -3.96 -2.77
C ALA A 37 -26.69 -4.19 -3.95
N SER A 38 -25.39 -4.27 -3.71
CA SER A 38 -24.35 -4.51 -4.70
C SER A 38 -23.45 -5.68 -4.30
N ASP A 39 -23.96 -6.62 -3.50
CA ASP A 39 -23.19 -7.80 -3.11
C ASP A 39 -22.96 -8.71 -4.31
N ARG A 40 -21.69 -9.07 -4.56
CA ARG A 40 -21.28 -9.94 -5.67
C ARG A 40 -20.69 -11.22 -5.11
N SER A 41 -21.15 -12.35 -5.65
CA SER A 41 -20.51 -13.63 -5.35
C SER A 41 -19.11 -13.70 -5.93
N LEU A 42 -18.18 -14.30 -5.18
CA LEU A 42 -16.84 -14.59 -5.68
C LEU A 42 -16.92 -15.55 -6.87
N SER A 43 -16.00 -15.38 -7.82
CA SER A 43 -15.88 -16.20 -9.02
C SER A 43 -14.45 -16.71 -9.18
N MET A 44 -14.30 -17.83 -9.89
CA MET A 44 -12.99 -18.33 -10.32
C MET A 44 -12.40 -17.50 -11.46
N ASP A 45 -13.23 -16.73 -12.16
CA ASP A 45 -12.86 -16.00 -13.38
C ASP A 45 -12.61 -14.50 -13.14
N GLU A 46 -12.74 -14.04 -11.89
CA GLU A 46 -12.56 -12.65 -11.51
C GLU A 46 -11.40 -12.48 -10.52
N ILE A 47 -10.74 -11.32 -10.59
CA ILE A 47 -9.84 -10.87 -9.53
C ILE A 47 -10.64 -10.60 -8.25
N TYR A 48 -10.08 -11.02 -7.12
CA TYR A 48 -10.51 -10.63 -5.79
C TYR A 48 -9.47 -9.74 -5.13
N LEU A 49 -9.90 -8.59 -4.61
CA LEU A 49 -9.10 -7.67 -3.82
C LEU A 49 -9.69 -7.60 -2.41
N CYS A 50 -8.85 -7.82 -1.40
CA CYS A 50 -9.19 -7.63 0.00
C CYS A 50 -8.19 -6.68 0.64
N ASP A 51 -8.68 -5.54 1.10
CA ASP A 51 -7.95 -4.58 1.90
C ASP A 51 -8.60 -4.46 3.27
N SER A 52 -7.81 -4.68 4.30
CA SER A 52 -8.32 -4.85 5.64
C SER A 52 -7.23 -4.63 6.69
N GLY A 53 -7.64 -4.10 7.82
CA GLY A 53 -6.75 -3.95 8.98
C GLY A 53 -7.49 -4.12 10.30
N ALA A 54 -6.73 -4.08 11.38
CA ALA A 54 -7.20 -4.15 12.76
C ALA A 54 -6.31 -3.35 13.71
N GLN A 55 -6.93 -2.98 14.82
CA GLN A 55 -6.33 -2.40 16.00
C GLN A 55 -6.09 -3.51 17.02
N TYR A 56 -4.89 -3.51 17.57
CA TYR A 56 -4.47 -4.33 18.70
C TYR A 56 -3.86 -3.43 19.77
N LEU A 57 -3.80 -3.87 21.03
CA LEU A 57 -3.16 -3.06 22.09
C LEU A 57 -1.70 -2.74 21.79
N ASP A 58 -1.05 -3.54 20.94
CA ASP A 58 0.35 -3.42 20.54
C ASP A 58 0.55 -2.78 19.16
N GLY A 59 -0.50 -2.42 18.42
CA GLY A 59 -0.33 -1.73 17.14
C GLY A 59 -1.56 -1.59 16.25
N THR A 60 -1.35 -0.91 15.12
CA THR A 60 -2.32 -0.76 14.03
C THR A 60 -1.85 -1.53 12.81
N THR A 61 -2.74 -2.25 12.15
CA THR A 61 -2.44 -2.98 10.90
C THR A 61 -3.23 -2.43 9.72
N ASP A 62 -2.60 -2.55 8.55
CA ASP A 62 -3.15 -2.24 7.23
C ASP A 62 -2.53 -3.18 6.19
N VAL A 63 -3.35 -3.84 5.38
CA VAL A 63 -2.88 -4.82 4.40
C VAL A 63 -3.91 -5.08 3.31
N THR A 64 -3.49 -4.82 2.08
CA THR A 64 -4.17 -5.24 0.87
C THR A 64 -3.49 -6.44 0.19
N ARG A 65 -4.30 -7.42 -0.20
CA ARG A 65 -3.92 -8.49 -1.12
C ARG A 65 -4.89 -8.58 -2.28
N THR A 66 -4.34 -8.83 -3.46
CA THR A 66 -5.09 -9.12 -4.68
C THR A 66 -4.76 -10.53 -5.13
N VAL A 67 -5.79 -11.34 -5.41
CA VAL A 67 -5.65 -12.73 -5.84
C VAL A 67 -6.60 -13.02 -7.00
N HIS A 68 -6.35 -14.13 -7.70
CA HIS A 68 -7.23 -14.69 -8.70
C HIS A 68 -7.39 -16.18 -8.39
N PHE A 69 -8.62 -16.69 -8.32
CA PHE A 69 -8.85 -18.08 -7.89
C PHE A 69 -8.75 -19.10 -9.03
N GLY A 70 -8.99 -18.68 -10.28
CA GLY A 70 -8.75 -19.48 -11.49
C GLY A 70 -7.54 -18.99 -12.27
N THR A 71 -7.67 -18.86 -13.59
CA THR A 71 -6.57 -18.43 -14.48
C THR A 71 -6.71 -16.95 -14.89
N PRO A 72 -5.84 -16.03 -14.42
CA PRO A 72 -5.92 -14.63 -14.80
C PRO A 72 -5.51 -14.41 -16.26
N THR A 73 -6.02 -13.35 -16.88
CA THR A 73 -5.64 -12.93 -18.23
C THR A 73 -4.20 -12.41 -18.27
N GLU A 74 -3.59 -12.40 -19.45
CA GLU A 74 -2.25 -11.82 -19.62
C GLU A 74 -2.20 -10.33 -19.23
N PHE A 75 -3.27 -9.57 -19.50
CA PHE A 75 -3.34 -8.18 -19.09
C PHE A 75 -3.37 -8.04 -17.56
N GLN A 76 -4.19 -8.84 -16.86
CA GLN A 76 -4.23 -8.88 -15.40
C GLN A 76 -2.87 -9.23 -14.78
N LYS A 77 -2.18 -10.25 -15.31
CA LYS A 77 -0.83 -10.64 -14.86
C LYS A 77 0.18 -9.52 -15.06
N ASN A 78 0.15 -8.86 -16.23
CA ASN A 78 1.06 -7.76 -16.55
C ASN A 78 0.84 -6.57 -15.60
N CYS A 79 -0.40 -6.17 -15.37
CA CYS A 79 -0.74 -5.11 -14.40
C CYS A 79 -0.30 -5.50 -12.98
N PHE A 80 -0.59 -6.72 -12.54
CA PHE A 80 -0.19 -7.22 -11.22
C PHE A 80 1.32 -7.18 -11.03
N THR A 81 2.07 -7.67 -12.02
CA THR A 81 3.53 -7.70 -11.99
C THR A 81 4.11 -6.30 -11.90
N ARG A 82 3.51 -5.31 -12.57
CA ARG A 82 3.95 -3.91 -12.50
C ARG A 82 3.68 -3.27 -11.16
N VAL A 83 2.50 -3.52 -10.59
CA VAL A 83 2.19 -3.10 -9.21
C VAL A 83 3.21 -3.72 -8.25
N TYR A 84 3.49 -5.02 -8.38
CA TYR A 84 4.49 -5.71 -7.56
C TYR A 84 5.91 -5.15 -7.75
N GLN A 85 6.31 -4.81 -8.98
CA GLN A 85 7.58 -4.12 -9.24
C GLN A 85 7.65 -2.78 -8.51
N GLY A 86 6.52 -2.07 -8.42
CA GLY A 86 6.41 -0.83 -7.64
C GLY A 86 6.63 -1.05 -6.14
N VAL A 87 5.98 -2.06 -5.55
CA VAL A 87 6.19 -2.47 -4.14
C VAL A 87 7.66 -2.77 -3.90
N VAL A 88 8.27 -3.61 -4.75
CA VAL A 88 9.68 -3.98 -4.62
C VAL A 88 10.59 -2.76 -4.74
N ALA A 89 10.27 -1.82 -5.64
CA ALA A 89 11.06 -0.60 -5.80
C ALA A 89 11.08 0.26 -4.53
N ILE A 90 9.96 0.36 -3.80
CA ILE A 90 9.90 1.06 -2.51
C ILE A 90 10.58 0.25 -1.40
N ALA A 91 10.20 -1.03 -1.25
CA ALA A 91 10.72 -1.91 -0.20
C ALA A 91 12.24 -2.11 -0.25
N THR A 92 12.88 -1.93 -1.42
CA THR A 92 14.32 -2.08 -1.60
C THR A 92 15.07 -0.75 -1.78
N ALA A 93 14.37 0.38 -1.75
CA ALA A 93 14.99 1.70 -1.92
C ALA A 93 15.97 2.00 -0.78
N LYS A 94 17.16 2.48 -1.15
CA LYS A 94 18.11 3.11 -0.22
C LYS A 94 18.15 4.59 -0.53
N PHE A 95 17.95 5.42 0.47
CA PHE A 95 17.82 6.85 0.30
C PHE A 95 18.51 7.62 1.43
N PRO A 96 18.86 8.90 1.22
CA PRO A 96 19.46 9.74 2.26
C PRO A 96 18.51 9.96 3.44
N TYR A 97 19.07 10.06 4.64
CA TYR A 97 18.32 10.44 5.86
C TYR A 97 17.55 11.75 5.65
N GLY A 98 16.30 11.79 6.11
CA GLY A 98 15.48 13.00 6.08
C GLY A 98 14.96 13.41 4.71
N ILE A 99 15.14 12.58 3.67
CA ILE A 99 14.45 12.81 2.40
C ILE A 99 12.93 12.72 2.62
N LYS A 100 12.17 13.59 1.96
CA LYS A 100 10.70 13.53 2.01
C LYS A 100 10.18 12.36 1.18
N GLY A 101 9.05 11.78 1.59
CA GLY A 101 8.53 10.59 0.92
C GLY A 101 8.03 10.84 -0.51
N ASN A 102 7.69 12.08 -0.86
CA ASN A 102 7.35 12.47 -2.23
C ASN A 102 8.49 12.24 -3.24
N CYS A 103 9.75 12.23 -2.80
CA CYS A 103 10.90 11.89 -3.64
C CYS A 103 10.94 10.41 -4.03
N LEU A 104 10.22 9.54 -3.31
CA LEU A 104 10.20 8.10 -3.53
C LEU A 104 8.96 7.62 -4.31
N ASP A 105 7.87 8.39 -4.32
CA ASP A 105 6.58 8.00 -4.93
C ASP A 105 6.72 7.57 -6.41
N SER A 106 7.53 8.26 -7.20
CA SER A 106 7.77 7.90 -8.60
C SER A 106 8.44 6.54 -8.79
N LEU A 107 9.14 6.00 -7.79
CA LEU A 107 9.76 4.67 -7.86
C LEU A 107 8.70 3.58 -7.99
N ALA A 108 7.60 3.71 -7.24
CA ALA A 108 6.48 2.78 -7.29
C ALA A 108 5.69 2.87 -8.60
N ARG A 109 5.60 4.07 -9.19
CA ARG A 109 4.84 4.34 -10.41
C ARG A 109 5.56 3.94 -11.68
N LYS A 110 6.90 4.04 -11.69
CA LYS A 110 7.70 3.87 -12.90
C LYS A 110 7.34 2.60 -13.71
N PRO A 111 7.18 1.41 -13.11
CA PRO A 111 6.83 0.21 -13.88
C PRO A 111 5.48 0.29 -14.62
N LEU A 112 4.52 1.05 -14.10
CA LEU A 112 3.24 1.33 -14.75
C LEU A 112 3.38 2.43 -15.80
N TRP A 113 4.11 3.50 -15.50
CA TRP A 113 4.37 4.58 -16.46
C TRP A 113 5.09 4.11 -17.73
N ASP A 114 6.00 3.13 -17.60
CA ASP A 114 6.72 2.53 -18.72
C ASP A 114 5.77 1.87 -19.75
N VAL A 115 4.50 1.62 -19.40
CA VAL A 115 3.46 1.11 -20.30
C VAL A 115 2.22 2.02 -20.39
N GLY A 116 2.34 3.28 -19.95
CA GLY A 116 1.26 4.28 -20.04
C GLY A 116 0.12 4.08 -19.03
N LEU A 117 0.36 3.37 -17.92
CA LEU A 117 -0.60 3.17 -16.84
C LEU A 117 -0.23 4.00 -15.59
N ASP A 118 -1.19 4.24 -14.70
CA ASP A 118 -0.98 4.93 -13.42
C ASP A 118 -2.10 4.57 -12.40
N TYR A 119 -1.97 5.04 -11.15
CA TYR A 119 -2.99 4.96 -10.09
C TYR A 119 -3.23 6.31 -9.41
N LYS A 120 -4.47 6.54 -8.96
CA LYS A 120 -4.97 7.87 -8.54
C LYS A 120 -4.93 8.14 -7.02
N HIS A 121 -4.19 7.33 -6.24
CA HIS A 121 -3.95 7.51 -4.80
C HIS A 121 -2.46 7.44 -4.47
N GLY A 122 -2.07 7.93 -3.27
CA GLY A 122 -0.70 7.92 -2.73
C GLY A 122 -0.05 6.54 -2.83
N THR A 123 1.28 6.47 -2.90
CA THR A 123 1.99 5.19 -2.77
C THR A 123 1.96 4.68 -1.33
N GLY A 124 1.83 5.57 -0.34
CA GLY A 124 1.57 5.18 1.03
C GLY A 124 1.42 6.36 1.99
N HIS A 125 1.08 6.04 3.23
CA HIS A 125 0.87 6.97 4.35
C HIS A 125 1.57 6.46 5.62
N GLY A 126 1.75 7.31 6.62
CA GLY A 126 2.22 6.85 7.93
C GLY A 126 1.17 5.98 8.63
N ILE A 127 1.64 5.10 9.52
CA ILE A 127 0.83 4.19 10.34
C ILE A 127 1.07 4.51 11.81
N GLY A 128 0.01 4.83 12.55
CA GLY A 128 0.08 5.07 13.99
C GLY A 128 0.22 3.78 14.80
N SER A 129 0.76 3.87 16.01
CA SER A 129 0.91 2.74 16.93
C SER A 129 -0.33 2.61 17.83
N TYR A 130 -1.27 1.72 17.48
CA TYR A 130 -2.60 1.63 18.11
C TYR A 130 -3.34 2.99 18.11
N LEU A 131 -3.21 3.68 16.97
CA LEU A 131 -3.78 4.99 16.68
C LEU A 131 -4.32 5.00 15.25
N PHE A 132 -4.34 6.17 14.60
CA PHE A 132 -4.86 6.31 13.25
C PHE A 132 -4.09 5.42 12.26
N VAL A 133 -4.84 4.65 11.47
CA VAL A 133 -4.26 3.87 10.37
C VAL A 133 -3.66 4.78 9.30
N HIS A 134 -4.26 5.96 9.09
CA HIS A 134 -3.68 7.04 8.29
C HIS A 134 -3.12 8.12 9.23
N GLU A 135 -1.82 8.07 9.52
CA GLU A 135 -1.13 9.02 10.39
C GLU A 135 -0.11 9.85 9.61
N GLY A 136 -0.16 11.16 9.76
CA GLY A 136 0.83 12.09 9.22
C GLY A 136 1.89 12.48 10.27
N PRO A 137 2.81 13.40 9.95
CA PRO A 137 2.87 14.21 8.72
C PRO A 137 3.59 13.55 7.52
N MET A 138 4.26 12.42 7.73
CA MET A 138 4.99 11.71 6.68
C MET A 138 4.06 10.88 5.78
N GLY A 139 4.50 10.63 4.56
CA GLY A 139 3.81 9.78 3.60
C GLY A 139 4.58 9.66 2.29
N ILE A 140 4.25 8.66 1.47
CA ILE A 140 4.84 8.48 0.14
C ILE A 140 3.77 8.86 -0.89
N SER A 141 3.79 10.12 -1.32
CA SER A 141 2.85 10.62 -2.34
C SER A 141 3.47 11.74 -3.17
N TRP A 142 3.08 11.85 -4.44
CA TRP A 142 3.33 13.05 -5.24
C TRP A 142 2.66 14.31 -4.67
N ARG A 143 1.65 14.15 -3.81
CA ARG A 143 1.00 15.26 -3.13
C ARG A 143 2.00 15.93 -2.16
N PRO A 144 2.01 17.27 -2.09
CA PRO A 144 2.92 17.96 -1.18
C PRO A 144 2.48 17.74 0.27
N TYR A 145 3.41 17.29 1.11
CA TYR A 145 3.29 17.29 2.57
C TYR A 145 4.21 18.38 3.14
N PRO A 146 3.68 19.60 3.34
CA PRO A 146 4.51 20.75 3.74
C PRO A 146 5.19 20.49 5.09
N ASP A 147 4.47 19.86 6.02
CA ASP A 147 4.92 19.56 7.37
C ASP A 147 5.67 18.21 7.50
N ASP A 148 5.95 17.52 6.39
CA ASP A 148 6.74 16.28 6.39
C ASP A 148 8.17 16.57 6.92
N PRO A 149 8.55 15.99 8.07
CA PRO A 149 9.86 16.20 8.70
C PRO A 149 10.98 15.40 8.00
N GLY A 150 10.66 14.68 6.91
CA GLY A 150 11.54 13.73 6.25
C GLY A 150 11.47 12.35 6.88
N LEU A 151 11.79 11.33 6.09
CA LEU A 151 11.78 9.93 6.51
C LEU A 151 12.96 9.64 7.46
N GLN A 152 12.64 9.04 8.61
CA GLN A 152 13.60 8.74 9.69
C GLN A 152 13.43 7.30 10.19
N PRO A 153 14.48 6.68 10.77
CA PRO A 153 14.39 5.34 11.34
C PRO A 153 13.23 5.19 12.33
N ASN A 154 12.58 4.02 12.32
CA ASN A 154 11.41 3.66 13.13
C ASN A 154 10.10 4.37 12.78
N MET A 155 10.05 5.12 11.68
CA MET A 155 8.76 5.45 11.06
C MET A 155 8.18 4.21 10.37
N PHE A 156 6.86 4.03 10.51
CA PHE A 156 6.10 2.99 9.83
C PHE A 156 5.22 3.64 8.76
N LEU A 157 5.27 3.12 7.54
CA LEU A 157 4.48 3.61 6.41
C LEU A 157 3.84 2.44 5.68
N SER A 158 2.70 2.66 5.02
CA SER A 158 2.23 1.75 3.97
C SER A 158 3.13 1.87 2.72
N ASP A 159 3.24 0.77 1.99
CA ASP A 159 3.77 0.67 0.63
C ASP A 159 2.71 -0.08 -0.19
N GLU A 160 1.85 0.67 -0.87
CA GLU A 160 0.55 0.22 -1.39
C GLU A 160 0.25 0.63 -2.84
N PRO A 161 1.19 0.53 -3.81
CA PRO A 161 0.88 0.83 -5.20
C PRO A 161 -0.30 -0.02 -5.72
N GLY A 162 -0.98 0.52 -6.73
CA GLY A 162 -2.14 -0.15 -7.32
C GLY A 162 -2.30 0.13 -8.81
N TYR A 163 -3.31 -0.49 -9.39
CA TYR A 163 -3.80 -0.21 -10.73
C TYR A 163 -5.29 -0.58 -10.80
N TYR A 164 -6.10 0.27 -11.43
CA TYR A 164 -7.55 0.11 -11.47
C TYR A 164 -8.04 0.24 -12.90
N HIS A 165 -8.48 -0.88 -13.49
CA HIS A 165 -9.07 -0.93 -14.82
C HIS A 165 -10.59 -0.78 -14.70
N GLU A 166 -11.08 0.41 -15.03
CA GLU A 166 -12.47 0.79 -14.82
C GLU A 166 -13.45 -0.23 -15.42
N GLY A 167 -14.41 -0.66 -14.61
CA GLY A 167 -15.44 -1.61 -15.03
C GLY A 167 -15.00 -3.07 -15.11
N GLU A 168 -13.72 -3.40 -14.87
CA GLU A 168 -13.23 -4.78 -15.00
C GLU A 168 -12.57 -5.33 -13.73
N PHE A 169 -11.47 -4.72 -13.27
CA PHE A 169 -10.72 -5.21 -12.12
C PHE A 169 -9.83 -4.12 -11.50
N GLY A 170 -9.37 -4.36 -10.28
CA GLY A 170 -8.33 -3.56 -9.67
C GLY A 170 -7.36 -4.40 -8.87
N ILE A 171 -6.18 -3.85 -8.69
CA ILE A 171 -5.04 -4.48 -8.05
C ILE A 171 -4.45 -3.48 -7.08
N ARG A 172 -4.22 -3.93 -5.86
CA ARG A 172 -3.36 -3.26 -4.89
C ARG A 172 -2.61 -4.32 -4.11
N ILE A 173 -1.34 -4.05 -3.84
CA ILE A 173 -0.49 -4.88 -3.00
C ILE A 173 0.08 -3.95 -1.97
N GLU A 174 -0.21 -4.23 -0.71
CA GLU A 174 0.13 -3.31 0.37
C GLU A 174 0.80 -4.01 1.53
N ASN A 175 1.86 -3.41 2.05
CA ASN A 175 2.48 -3.81 3.30
C ASN A 175 2.72 -2.58 4.17
N ILE A 176 2.78 -2.79 5.47
CA ILE A 176 3.44 -1.84 6.38
C ILE A 176 4.94 -2.11 6.32
N VAL A 177 5.73 -1.07 6.10
CA VAL A 177 7.19 -1.09 6.09
C VAL A 177 7.74 -0.17 7.18
N GLN A 178 8.86 -0.60 7.79
CA GLN A 178 9.59 0.20 8.77
C GLN A 178 10.84 0.80 8.11
N ILE A 179 11.06 2.10 8.31
CA ILE A 179 12.32 2.72 7.90
C ILE A 179 13.45 2.24 8.80
N VAL A 180 14.51 1.70 8.19
CA VAL A 180 15.69 1.19 8.89
C VAL A 180 16.99 1.77 8.33
N PRO A 181 18.05 1.91 9.15
CA PRO A 181 19.37 2.29 8.66
C PRO A 181 19.91 1.28 7.62
N ALA A 182 20.33 1.77 6.45
CA ALA A 182 20.89 0.95 5.39
C ALA A 182 22.42 0.96 5.40
N LYS A 183 23.04 -0.22 5.23
CA LYS A 183 24.48 -0.31 4.92
C LYS A 183 24.70 -0.09 3.41
N THR A 184 25.62 0.80 3.08
CA THR A 184 26.03 1.14 1.70
C THR A 184 27.52 0.91 1.50
N LEU A 185 27.94 0.71 0.25
CA LEU A 185 29.35 0.48 -0.11
C LEU A 185 30.21 1.71 0.17
N TYR A 186 29.64 2.89 -0.03
CA TYR A 186 30.29 4.18 0.19
C TYR A 186 29.47 5.00 1.17
N SER A 187 30.15 5.87 1.92
CA SER A 187 29.52 6.86 2.81
C SER A 187 29.88 8.25 2.30
N MET A 188 28.89 9.14 2.21
CA MET A 188 29.17 10.55 2.00
C MET A 188 29.93 11.09 3.21
N ARG A 189 30.94 11.94 2.98
CA ARG A 189 31.71 12.51 4.10
C ARG A 189 30.83 13.51 4.83
N SER A 190 30.97 13.61 6.15
CA SER A 190 30.18 14.54 6.97
C SER A 190 30.27 16.00 6.51
N SER A 191 31.39 16.40 5.89
CA SER A 191 31.59 17.72 5.30
C SER A 191 30.75 17.99 4.03
N GLU A 192 30.24 16.95 3.39
CA GLU A 192 29.43 16.99 2.16
C GLU A 192 27.93 16.90 2.45
N MET A 193 27.54 16.71 3.72
CA MET A 193 26.14 16.51 4.15
C MET A 193 25.42 17.80 4.61
N ASN A 194 26.04 18.97 4.44
CA ASN A 194 25.42 20.25 4.80
C ASN A 194 24.49 20.71 3.65
N PHE A 195 23.18 20.53 3.83
CA PHE A 195 22.12 21.19 3.07
C PHE A 195 21.41 22.20 3.97
#